data_AF-A0A1B6GUD0-F1
#
_entry.id   AF-A0A1B6GUD0-F1
#
_cell.length_a   1.000
_cell.length_b   1.000
_cell.length_c   1.000
_cell.angle_alpha   90.00
_cell.angle_beta   90.00
_cell.angle_gamma   90.00
#
_symmetry.space_group_name_H-M   'P 1'
#
loop_
_entity.id
_entity.type
_entity.pdbx_description
1 polymer ?
#
loop_
_entity_poly.entity_id
_entity_poly.type
_entity_poly.pdbx_seq_one_letter_code
_entity_poly.pdbx_strand_id
1 'polypeptide(L)'
;RFVVRVRTFLLELSNYLKSAAAVDANRQSATLSRCQQTEMSSCYYCFLLLALCCLGLGVAAQQPVPAYVKQCKRSSPNLEECLIKALHHVRPYLVKGIPEIEMPSVEPFILDSLTLSLTGGERGYKITLRDIHMYGASNFTVSRLKLSHNGQPFEAKIH
;
A
#
# COMPACT_ATOMS: atom_id res chain seq x y z
N ARG A 1 -7.94 -15.93 4.75
CA ARG A 1 -7.86 -14.60 5.44
C ARG A 1 -6.95 -14.60 6.67
N PHE A 2 -6.62 -15.75 7.25
CA PHE A 2 -5.67 -15.87 8.36
C PHE A 2 -4.20 -16.00 7.88
N VAL A 3 -3.94 -16.83 6.86
CA VAL A 3 -2.57 -17.18 6.43
C VAL A 3 -1.80 -16.02 5.78
N VAL A 4 -2.47 -15.16 4.99
CA VAL A 4 -1.82 -13.98 4.36
C VAL A 4 -1.47 -12.92 5.41
N ARG A 5 -2.28 -12.78 6.46
CA ARG A 5 -2.09 -11.79 7.52
C ARG A 5 -0.86 -12.10 8.36
N VAL A 6 -0.56 -13.38 8.61
CA VAL A 6 0.64 -13.84 9.34
C VAL A 6 1.93 -13.56 8.55
N ARG A 7 1.93 -13.75 7.22
CA ARG A 7 3.14 -13.54 6.41
C ARG A 7 3.52 -12.05 6.32
N THR A 8 2.54 -11.16 6.22
CA THR A 8 2.77 -9.71 6.33
C THR A 8 3.18 -9.31 7.74
N PHE A 9 2.58 -9.93 8.78
CA PHE A 9 2.97 -9.71 10.17
C PHE A 9 4.42 -10.13 10.46
N LEU A 10 4.88 -11.24 9.89
CA LEU A 10 6.27 -11.70 10.04
C LEU A 10 7.26 -10.81 9.27
N LEU A 11 6.88 -10.24 8.12
CA LEU A 11 7.72 -9.30 7.38
C LEU A 11 7.80 -7.94 8.08
N GLU A 12 6.68 -7.45 8.63
CA GLU A 12 6.64 -6.23 9.47
C GLU A 12 7.41 -6.45 10.78
N LEU A 13 7.29 -7.61 11.44
CA LEU A 13 8.12 -7.96 12.60
C LEU A 13 9.60 -8.09 12.22
N SER A 14 9.93 -8.65 11.05
CA SER A 14 11.33 -8.74 10.59
C SER A 14 11.91 -7.36 10.30
N ASN A 15 11.13 -6.45 9.70
CA ASN A 15 11.55 -5.08 9.45
C ASN A 15 11.60 -4.25 10.74
N TYR A 16 10.67 -4.46 11.68
CA TYR A 16 10.66 -3.84 13.00
C TYR A 16 11.81 -4.33 13.88
N LEU A 17 12.12 -5.63 13.84
CA LEU A 17 13.30 -6.20 14.50
C LEU A 17 14.59 -5.71 13.83
N LYS A 18 14.63 -5.54 12.50
CA LYS A 18 15.76 -4.92 11.79
C LYS A 18 15.91 -3.43 12.13
N SER A 19 14.82 -2.68 12.32
CA SER A 19 14.88 -1.27 12.73
C SER A 19 15.22 -1.12 14.21
N ALA A 20 14.74 -2.01 15.08
CA ALA A 20 15.14 -2.07 16.49
C ALA A 20 16.60 -2.50 16.66
N ALA A 21 17.12 -3.35 15.76
CA ALA A 21 18.55 -3.67 15.68
C ALA A 21 19.40 -2.57 15.00
N ALA A 22 18.78 -1.59 14.33
CA ALA A 22 19.47 -0.49 13.65
C ALA A 22 19.61 0.77 14.52
N VAL A 23 18.92 0.85 15.66
CA VAL A 23 19.12 1.89 16.69
C VAL A 23 19.87 1.27 17.89
N ASP A 24 21.10 0.79 17.67
CA ASP A 24 22.24 0.86 18.62
C ASP A 24 23.49 0.10 18.10
N ALA A 25 23.81 0.18 16.81
CA ALA A 25 24.97 -0.52 16.24
C ALA A 25 26.23 0.36 16.03
N ASN A 26 26.24 1.65 16.41
CA ASN A 26 27.43 2.48 16.15
C ASN A 26 27.77 3.58 17.17
N ARG A 27 27.22 3.52 18.40
CA ARG A 27 27.70 4.36 19.53
C ARG A 27 27.62 3.67 20.89
N GLN A 28 27.91 2.38 20.95
CA GLN A 28 28.12 1.65 22.20
C GLN A 28 29.31 0.68 22.12
N SER A 29 30.42 1.13 21.52
CA SER A 29 31.74 0.53 21.76
C SER A 29 32.40 1.03 23.06
N ALA A 30 31.68 1.78 23.91
CA ALA A 30 32.19 2.29 25.19
C ALA A 30 31.29 2.02 26.42
N THR A 31 30.29 1.14 26.30
CA THR A 31 29.48 0.66 27.45
C THR A 31 29.26 -0.86 27.42
N LEU A 32 30.13 -1.60 26.72
CA LEU A 32 30.08 -3.07 26.61
C LEU A 32 31.19 -3.77 27.42
N SER A 33 31.71 -3.12 28.47
CA SER A 33 32.78 -3.69 29.32
C SER A 33 32.65 -3.40 30.82
N ARG A 34 31.49 -2.93 31.32
CA ARG A 34 31.23 -2.74 32.77
C ARG A 34 29.89 -3.29 33.26
N CYS A 35 29.33 -4.30 32.60
CA CYS A 35 28.29 -5.15 33.19
C CYS A 35 28.81 -6.57 33.47
N GLN A 36 30.13 -6.74 33.61
CA GLN A 36 30.73 -7.99 34.06
C GLN A 36 31.18 -7.83 35.51
N GLN A 37 30.21 -7.63 36.41
CA GLN A 37 30.20 -8.03 37.83
C GLN A 37 29.17 -7.20 38.61
N THR A 38 27.96 -7.73 38.79
CA THR A 38 27.16 -7.64 40.03
C THR A 38 25.84 -8.41 39.85
N GLU A 39 25.66 -9.45 40.68
CA GLU A 39 24.43 -10.18 41.02
C GLU A 39 23.49 -10.64 39.88
N MET A 40 23.52 -11.95 39.59
CA MET A 40 22.64 -12.69 38.65
C MET A 40 21.13 -12.49 38.90
N SER A 41 20.78 -11.97 40.08
CA SER A 41 19.40 -11.64 40.46
C SER A 41 18.89 -10.34 39.80
N SER A 42 19.75 -9.35 39.52
CA SER A 42 19.31 -8.05 38.97
C SER A 42 18.87 -8.17 37.50
N CYS A 43 19.55 -9.00 36.71
CA CYS A 43 19.18 -9.27 35.32
C CYS A 43 17.84 -10.02 35.19
N TYR A 44 17.52 -10.92 36.13
CA TYR A 44 16.27 -11.69 36.10
C TYR A 44 15.05 -10.79 36.32
N TYR A 45 15.12 -9.86 37.28
CA TYR A 45 14.06 -8.87 37.51
C TYR A 45 13.90 -7.92 36.33
N CYS A 46 15.00 -7.51 35.68
CA CYS A 46 14.95 -6.66 34.50
C CYS A 46 14.25 -7.37 33.33
N PHE A 47 14.58 -8.65 33.08
CA PHE A 47 13.91 -9.47 32.06
C PHE A 47 12.43 -9.71 32.39
N LEU A 48 12.09 -9.96 33.65
CA LEU A 48 10.71 -10.15 34.10
C LEU A 48 9.88 -8.87 33.99
N LEU A 49 10.44 -7.72 34.35
CA LEU A 49 9.79 -6.41 34.20
C LEU A 49 9.56 -6.07 32.72
N LEU A 50 10.52 -6.38 31.84
CA LEU A 50 10.37 -6.17 30.40
C LEU A 50 9.29 -7.09 29.82
N ALA A 51 9.22 -8.35 30.25
CA ALA A 51 8.20 -9.31 29.84
C ALA A 51 6.79 -8.91 30.34
N LEU A 52 6.67 -8.45 31.60
CA LEU A 52 5.41 -7.97 32.17
C LEU A 52 4.91 -6.71 31.44
N CYS A 53 5.82 -5.83 31.03
CA CYS A 53 5.50 -4.63 30.26
C CYS A 53 4.94 -4.98 28.87
N CYS A 54 5.54 -5.97 28.19
CA CYS A 54 5.06 -6.47 26.89
C CYS A 54 3.68 -7.17 26.98
N LEU A 55 3.38 -7.84 28.10
CA LEU A 55 2.07 -8.46 28.35
C LEU A 55 0.95 -7.43 28.61
N GLY A 56 1.28 -6.24 29.12
CA GLY A 56 0.32 -5.20 29.48
C GLY A 56 -0.10 -4.27 28.33
N LEU A 57 0.65 -4.20 27.22
CA LEU A 57 0.48 -3.19 26.17
C LEU A 57 0.19 -3.82 24.79
N GLY A 58 -0.79 -4.71 24.74
CA GLY A 58 -1.35 -5.24 23.49
C GLY A 58 -2.40 -4.33 22.84
N VAL A 59 -2.20 -3.00 22.80
CA VAL A 59 -3.10 -2.13 22.03
C VAL A 59 -2.68 -2.13 20.57
N ALA A 60 -3.31 -3.00 19.77
CA ALA A 60 -3.21 -2.93 18.33
C ALA A 60 -3.79 -1.59 17.85
N ALA A 61 -2.93 -0.62 17.55
CA ALA A 61 -3.32 0.63 16.92
C ALA A 61 -3.85 0.33 15.51
N GLN A 62 -5.17 0.21 15.39
CA GLN A 62 -5.82 0.12 14.09
C GLN A 62 -5.77 1.50 13.46
N GLN A 63 -4.93 1.68 12.43
CA GLN A 63 -4.91 2.91 11.65
C GLN A 63 -6.31 3.15 11.05
N PRO A 64 -6.87 4.37 11.18
CA PRO A 64 -8.16 4.69 10.62
C PRO A 64 -8.08 4.59 9.09
N VAL A 65 -9.16 4.11 8.49
CA VAL A 65 -9.21 3.89 7.04
C VAL A 65 -9.53 5.23 6.38
N PRO A 66 -8.76 5.66 5.38
CA PRO A 66 -8.99 6.96 4.74
C PRO A 66 -10.39 7.06 4.13
N ALA A 67 -10.97 8.26 4.15
CA ALA A 67 -12.34 8.51 3.70
C ALA A 67 -12.59 8.15 2.22
N TYR A 68 -11.55 8.18 1.39
CA TYR A 68 -11.62 7.84 -0.03
C TYR A 68 -11.63 6.32 -0.31
N VAL A 69 -11.41 5.47 0.70
CA VAL A 69 -11.38 4.01 0.55
C VAL A 69 -12.66 3.39 1.10
N LYS A 70 -13.52 2.88 0.20
CA LYS A 70 -14.65 2.05 0.62
C LYS A 70 -14.24 0.56 0.66
N GLN A 71 -14.19 -0.02 1.86
CA GLN A 71 -13.91 -1.44 2.05
C GLN A 71 -15.07 -2.38 1.68
N CYS A 72 -14.72 -3.48 1.00
CA CYS A 72 -15.60 -4.58 0.65
C CYS A 72 -15.15 -5.90 1.29
N LYS A 73 -16.11 -6.70 1.79
CA LYS A 73 -15.82 -8.01 2.38
C LYS A 73 -15.77 -9.08 1.28
N ARG A 74 -14.66 -9.81 1.15
CA ARG A 74 -14.48 -10.86 0.13
C ARG A 74 -15.51 -12.01 0.21
N SER A 75 -16.07 -12.25 1.39
CA SER A 75 -17.11 -13.25 1.62
C SER A 75 -18.54 -12.74 1.37
N SER A 76 -18.69 -11.48 0.94
CA SER A 76 -20.00 -10.90 0.66
C SER A 76 -20.58 -11.55 -0.60
N PRO A 77 -21.86 -11.95 -0.60
CA PRO A 77 -22.52 -12.44 -1.82
C PRO A 77 -22.56 -11.37 -2.93
N ASN A 78 -22.63 -10.08 -2.55
CA ASN A 78 -22.67 -8.95 -3.49
C ASN A 78 -21.32 -8.21 -3.58
N LEU A 79 -20.22 -8.97 -3.62
CA LEU A 79 -18.87 -8.40 -3.64
C LEU A 79 -18.63 -7.51 -4.85
N GLU A 80 -19.07 -7.92 -6.04
CA GLU A 80 -18.88 -7.17 -7.30
C GLU A 80 -19.57 -5.81 -7.24
N GLU A 81 -20.84 -5.76 -6.80
CA GLU A 81 -21.59 -4.53 -6.62
C GLU A 81 -20.93 -3.60 -5.60
N CYS A 82 -20.41 -4.16 -4.49
CA CYS A 82 -19.66 -3.39 -3.51
C CYS A 82 -18.42 -2.75 -4.12
N LEU A 83 -17.67 -3.49 -4.94
CA LEU A 83 -16.47 -2.99 -5.61
C LEU A 83 -16.80 -1.90 -6.64
N ILE A 84 -17.88 -2.05 -7.40
CA ILE A 84 -18.35 -1.01 -8.32
C ILE A 84 -18.67 0.27 -7.54
N LYS A 85 -19.42 0.17 -6.44
CA LYS A 85 -19.73 1.32 -5.57
C LYS A 85 -18.46 1.93 -4.96
N ALA A 86 -17.47 1.11 -4.58
CA ALA A 86 -16.19 1.59 -4.08
C ALA A 86 -15.40 2.36 -5.14
N LEU A 87 -15.40 1.90 -6.40
CA LEU A 87 -14.77 2.58 -7.53
C LEU A 87 -15.47 3.93 -7.84
N HIS A 88 -16.80 3.98 -7.76
CA HIS A 88 -17.52 5.25 -7.92
C HIS A 88 -17.31 6.21 -6.74
N HIS A 89 -17.14 5.68 -5.53
CA HIS A 89 -16.86 6.46 -4.32
C HIS A 89 -15.50 7.17 -4.37
N VAL A 90 -14.48 6.52 -4.94
CA VAL A 90 -13.14 7.13 -5.03
C VAL A 90 -13.06 8.20 -6.13
N ARG A 91 -13.96 8.16 -7.13
CA ARG A 91 -13.98 9.05 -8.29
C ARG A 91 -13.78 10.55 -7.98
N PRO A 92 -14.53 11.19 -7.05
CA PRO A 92 -14.33 12.62 -6.73
C PRO A 92 -12.94 12.91 -6.12
N TYR A 93 -12.30 11.94 -5.49
CA TYR A 93 -10.94 12.08 -4.97
C TYR A 93 -9.90 11.95 -6.09
N LEU A 94 -10.14 11.08 -7.08
CA LEU A 94 -9.27 10.96 -8.26
C LEU A 94 -9.25 12.24 -9.11
N VAL A 95 -10.40 12.92 -9.23
CA VAL A 95 -10.51 14.23 -9.93
C VAL A 95 -9.62 15.28 -9.26
N LYS A 96 -9.53 15.28 -7.93
CA LYS A 96 -8.76 16.29 -7.18
C LYS A 96 -7.29 15.88 -6.95
N GLY A 97 -7.00 14.58 -7.05
CA GLY A 97 -5.78 14.00 -6.52
C GLY A 97 -5.87 13.76 -5.00
N ILE A 98 -4.92 13.00 -4.46
CA ILE A 98 -4.81 12.69 -3.03
C ILE A 98 -3.37 13.02 -2.59
N PRO A 99 -3.12 14.25 -2.08
CA PRO A 99 -1.78 14.72 -1.72
C PRO A 99 -1.10 13.89 -0.64
N GLU A 100 -1.88 13.31 0.29
CA GLU A 100 -1.37 12.46 1.39
C GLU A 100 -0.57 11.25 0.88
N ILE A 101 -0.95 10.72 -0.29
CA ILE A 101 -0.28 9.59 -0.93
C ILE A 101 0.39 10.00 -2.25
N GLU A 102 0.67 11.29 -2.41
CA GLU A 102 1.31 11.87 -3.60
C GLU A 102 0.61 11.50 -4.93
N MET A 103 -0.70 11.24 -4.88
CA MET A 103 -1.45 10.89 -6.07
C MET A 103 -1.91 12.17 -6.77
N PRO A 104 -1.47 12.43 -8.01
CA PRO A 104 -1.89 13.61 -8.76
C PRO A 104 -3.36 13.50 -9.17
N SER A 105 -3.90 14.61 -9.66
CA SER A 105 -5.20 14.58 -10.31
C SER A 105 -5.16 13.71 -11.57
N VAL A 106 -6.23 12.95 -11.80
CA VAL A 106 -6.42 12.15 -13.02
C VAL A 106 -6.78 13.03 -14.23
N GLU A 107 -7.24 14.26 -14.02
CA GLU A 107 -7.70 15.12 -15.11
C GLU A 107 -7.36 16.61 -14.89
N PRO A 108 -6.73 17.29 -15.87
CA PRO A 108 -6.26 16.73 -17.15
C PRO A 108 -5.09 15.76 -16.97
N PHE A 109 -5.08 14.68 -17.74
CA PHE A 109 -3.89 13.85 -17.87
C PHE A 109 -2.99 14.46 -18.94
N ILE A 110 -1.83 14.96 -18.52
CA ILE A 110 -0.90 15.72 -19.36
C ILE A 110 0.21 14.77 -19.82
N LEU A 111 0.42 14.70 -21.14
CA LEU A 111 1.51 13.97 -21.76
C LEU A 111 2.37 14.91 -22.60
N ASP A 112 3.65 15.01 -22.26
CA ASP A 112 4.59 15.93 -22.92
C ASP A 112 4.82 15.56 -24.39
N SER A 113 4.96 14.27 -24.69
CA SER A 113 5.04 13.81 -26.08
C SER A 113 4.58 12.37 -26.26
N LEU A 114 3.87 12.11 -27.36
CA LEU A 114 3.48 10.78 -27.80
C LEU A 114 3.90 10.61 -29.25
N THR A 115 4.72 9.59 -29.52
CA THR A 115 5.16 9.26 -30.87
C THR A 115 4.45 8.01 -31.36
N LEU A 116 3.73 8.12 -32.48
CA LEU A 116 2.99 7.04 -33.11
C LEU A 116 3.64 6.68 -34.46
N SER A 117 3.83 5.39 -34.71
CA SER A 117 4.30 4.87 -36.00
C SER A 117 3.15 4.13 -36.67
N LEU A 118 2.56 4.71 -37.71
CA LEU A 118 1.33 4.20 -38.33
C LEU A 118 1.58 3.08 -39.37
N THR A 119 2.83 2.89 -39.79
CA THR A 119 3.21 1.89 -40.80
C THR A 119 4.65 1.43 -40.60
N GLY A 120 4.92 0.15 -40.84
CA GLY A 120 6.27 -0.40 -40.80
C GLY A 120 7.07 -0.15 -42.08
N GLY A 121 8.39 -0.29 -42.00
CA GLY A 121 9.32 -0.17 -43.13
C GLY A 121 9.89 1.24 -43.35
N GLU A 122 10.78 1.37 -44.35
CA GLU A 122 11.55 2.60 -44.62
C GLU A 122 10.70 3.82 -45.01
N ARG A 123 9.43 3.62 -45.40
CA ARG A 123 8.48 4.68 -45.75
C ARG A 123 7.35 4.83 -44.73
N GLY A 124 7.56 4.36 -43.50
CA GLY A 124 6.57 4.47 -42.43
C GLY A 124 6.34 5.92 -41.99
N TYR A 125 5.09 6.26 -41.67
CA TYR A 125 4.75 7.56 -41.11
C TYR A 125 4.95 7.57 -39.59
N LYS A 126 5.74 8.54 -39.11
CA LYS A 126 5.94 8.80 -37.69
C LYS A 126 5.30 10.14 -37.32
N ILE A 127 4.34 10.11 -36.41
CA ILE A 127 3.65 11.30 -35.90
C ILE A 127 4.10 11.53 -34.47
N THR A 128 4.58 12.73 -34.16
CA THR A 128 4.91 13.13 -32.79
C THR A 128 3.90 14.18 -32.34
N LEU A 129 3.06 13.82 -31.39
CA LEU A 129 2.18 14.71 -30.67
C LEU A 129 2.94 15.27 -29.46
N ARG A 130 2.72 16.54 -29.14
CA ARG A 130 3.29 17.22 -27.96
C ARG A 130 2.20 17.96 -27.21
N ASP A 131 2.42 18.20 -25.93
CA ASP A 131 1.52 18.97 -25.06
C ASP A 131 0.07 18.46 -25.13
N ILE A 132 -0.09 17.13 -24.96
CA ILE A 132 -1.39 16.48 -25.06
C ILE A 132 -2.08 16.58 -23.72
N HIS A 133 -3.27 17.18 -23.72
CA HIS A 133 -4.12 17.29 -22.54
C HIS A 133 -5.35 16.39 -22.74
N MET A 134 -5.46 15.32 -21.94
CA MET A 134 -6.57 14.38 -22.01
C MET A 134 -7.61 14.68 -20.93
N TYR A 135 -8.88 14.77 -21.36
CA TYR A 135 -10.05 15.06 -20.52
C TYR A 135 -11.10 13.94 -20.60
N GLY A 136 -12.02 13.89 -19.65
CA GLY A 136 -13.12 12.94 -19.56
C GLY A 136 -12.82 11.63 -18.82
N ALA A 137 -11.54 11.26 -18.65
CA ALA A 137 -11.14 10.02 -17.98
C ALA A 137 -11.61 9.95 -16.52
N SER A 138 -11.82 11.09 -15.87
CA SER A 138 -12.28 11.15 -14.49
C SER A 138 -13.77 10.83 -14.31
N ASN A 139 -14.60 10.96 -15.35
CA ASN A 139 -16.04 10.69 -15.30
C ASN A 139 -16.42 9.27 -15.75
N PHE A 140 -15.60 8.28 -15.39
CA PHE A 140 -15.84 6.90 -15.76
C PHE A 140 -17.05 6.31 -15.02
N THR A 141 -17.69 5.32 -15.64
CA THR A 141 -18.74 4.49 -15.06
C THR A 141 -18.45 3.00 -15.28
N VAL A 142 -18.14 2.29 -14.21
CA VAL A 142 -18.01 0.82 -14.22
C VAL A 142 -19.39 0.17 -14.33
N SER A 143 -19.66 -0.53 -15.43
CA SER A 143 -20.94 -1.21 -15.68
C SER A 143 -20.91 -2.69 -15.29
N ARG A 144 -19.76 -3.35 -15.40
CA ARG A 144 -19.57 -4.75 -15.04
C ARG A 144 -18.18 -4.97 -14.48
N LEU A 145 -18.07 -5.87 -13.51
CA LEU A 145 -16.82 -6.26 -12.88
C LEU A 145 -16.87 -7.77 -12.61
N LYS A 146 -15.93 -8.53 -13.14
CA LYS A 146 -15.77 -9.96 -12.86
C LYS A 146 -14.45 -10.18 -12.13
N LEU A 147 -14.54 -10.89 -11.02
CA LEU A 147 -13.38 -11.24 -10.22
C LEU A 147 -12.63 -12.42 -10.83
N SER A 148 -11.31 -12.41 -10.69
CA SER A 148 -10.49 -13.56 -11.09
C SER A 148 -10.86 -14.80 -10.26
N HIS A 149 -11.26 -15.86 -10.96
CA HIS A 149 -11.62 -17.16 -10.40
C HIS A 149 -11.20 -18.27 -11.38
N ASN A 150 -10.64 -19.37 -10.86
CA ASN A 150 -10.22 -20.54 -11.64
C ASN A 150 -9.35 -20.21 -12.87
N GLY A 151 -8.38 -19.30 -12.72
CA GLY A 151 -7.45 -18.93 -13.79
C GLY A 151 -7.98 -17.90 -14.80
N GLN A 152 -9.25 -17.47 -14.68
CA GLN A 152 -9.75 -16.34 -15.48
C GLN A 152 -9.18 -15.02 -14.96
N PRO A 153 -8.81 -14.07 -15.84
CA PRO A 153 -8.33 -12.76 -15.44
C PRO A 153 -9.46 -11.93 -14.82
N PHE A 154 -9.08 -10.87 -14.11
CA PHE A 154 -10.02 -9.83 -13.70
C PHE A 154 -10.51 -9.06 -14.95
N GLU A 155 -11.81 -8.81 -15.04
CA GLU A 155 -12.44 -8.11 -16.17
C GLU A 155 -13.30 -6.96 -15.63
N ALA A 156 -13.12 -5.75 -16.18
CA ALA A 156 -13.98 -4.62 -15.87
C ALA A 156 -14.41 -3.92 -17.16
N LYS A 157 -15.71 -3.61 -17.26
CA LYS A 157 -16.26 -2.83 -18.36
C LYS A 157 -16.52 -1.41 -17.89
N ILE A 158 -15.82 -0.46 -18.50
CA ILE A 158 -15.84 0.95 -18.15
C ILE A 158 -16.42 1.74 -19.34
N HIS A 159 -17.30 2.69 -19.05
CA HIS A 159 -17.86 3.66 -19.99
C HIS A 159 -17.43 5.08 -19.61
#